data_AF-A0A842NQ43-F1
#
_entry.id   AF-A0A842NQ43-F1
#
_cell.length_a   1.000
_cell.length_b   1.000
_cell.length_c   1.000
_cell.angle_alpha   90.00
_cell.angle_beta   90.00
_cell.angle_gamma   90.00
#
_symmetry.space_group_name_H-M   'P 1'
#
loop_
_entity.id
_entity.type
_entity.pdbx_description
1 polymer ?
#
loop_
_entity_poly.entity_id
_entity_poly.type
_entity_poly.pdbx_seq_one_letter_code
_entity_poly.pdbx_strand_id
1 'polypeptide(L)' 'MLCDVCNHGMREVDHVNSGNSVFRTYQCTWCSNRSTKCEGLSNLSTI' A
#
# COMPACT_ATOMS: atom_id res chain seq x y z
N MET A 1 -6.21 4.03 -4.26
CA MET A 1 -6.26 4.14 -2.79
C MET A 1 -6.53 5.60 -2.44
N LEU A 2 -7.49 5.87 -1.55
CA LEU A 2 -7.77 7.22 -1.05
C LEU A 2 -7.06 7.42 0.29
N CYS A 3 -6.64 8.64 0.58
CA CYS A 3 -6.02 8.99 1.86
C CYS A 3 -7.08 9.14 2.94
N ASP A 4 -6.94 8.44 4.07
CA ASP A 4 -7.91 8.50 5.16
C ASP A 4 -8.01 9.89 5.85
N VAL A 5 -7.04 10.76 5.62
CA VAL A 5 -6.98 12.11 6.24
C VAL A 5 -7.70 13.16 5.42
N CYS A 6 -7.47 13.19 4.10
CA CYS A 6 -8.00 14.24 3.22
C CYS A 6 -8.91 13.71 2.11
N ASN A 7 -9.14 12.39 2.07
CA ASN A 7 -9.95 11.69 1.07
C ASN A 7 -9.53 11.93 -0.39
N HIS A 8 -8.30 12.40 -0.63
CA HIS A 8 -7.71 12.56 -1.95
C HIS A 8 -6.95 11.31 -2.40
N GLY A 9 -6.68 11.23 -3.70
CA GLY A 9 -5.91 10.14 -4.29
C GLY A 9 -4.49 10.03 -3.71
N MET A 10 -4.07 8.80 -3.45
CA MET A 10 -2.69 8.46 -3.09
C MET A 10 -1.95 7.92 -4.31
N ARG A 11 -0.66 8.26 -4.43
CA ARG A 11 0.25 7.79 -5.49
C ARG A 11 1.24 6.80 -4.91
N GLU A 12 1.54 5.71 -5.60
CA GLU A 12 2.63 4.81 -5.21
C GLU A 12 3.97 5.56 -5.29
N VAL A 13 4.74 5.52 -4.21
CA VAL A 13 6.05 6.18 -4.11
C VAL A 13 7.18 5.18 -3.90
N ASP A 14 6.88 3.98 -3.42
CA ASP A 14 7.87 2.95 -3.12
C ASP A 14 7.23 1.56 -3.18
N HIS A 15 8.03 0.54 -3.49
CA HIS A 15 7.65 -0.85 -3.29
C HIS A 15 8.85 -1.70 -2.84
N VAL A 16 8.59 -2.64 -1.94
CA VAL A 16 9.58 -3.59 -1.43
C VAL A 16 9.06 -5.00 -1.62
N ASN A 17 9.88 -5.86 -2.24
CA ASN A 17 9.57 -7.28 -2.39
C ASN A 17 10.24 -8.07 -1.27
N SER A 18 9.49 -8.94 -0.60
CA SER A 18 9.98 -9.84 0.43
C SER A 18 9.37 -11.23 0.23
N GLY A 19 10.12 -12.12 -0.41
CA GLY A 19 9.62 -13.44 -0.80
C GLY A 19 8.45 -13.34 -1.79
N ASN A 20 7.32 -13.96 -1.46
CA ASN A 20 6.08 -13.90 -2.25
C ASN A 20 5.21 -12.68 -1.94
N SER A 21 5.66 -11.79 -1.06
CA SER A 21 4.92 -10.60 -0.64
C SER A 21 5.54 -9.32 -1.22
N VAL A 22 4.67 -8.41 -1.64
CA VAL A 22 4.99 -7.10 -2.20
C VAL A 22 4.41 -6.03 -1.29
N PHE A 23 5.26 -5.26 -0.62
CA PHE A 23 4.87 -4.12 0.18
C PHE A 23 4.89 -2.88 -0.69
N ARG A 24 3.72 -2.34 -1.05
CA ARG A 24 3.59 -1.08 -1.81
C ARG A 24 3.31 0.07 -0.86
N THR A 25 4.10 1.12 -0.93
CA THR A 25 3.90 2.36 -0.16
C THR A 25 3.30 3.44 -1.04
N TYR A 26 2.21 4.03 -0.56
CA TYR A 26 1.48 5.10 -1.20
C TYR A 26 1.62 6.38 -0.38
N GLN A 27 1.80 7.50 -1.07
CA GLN A 27 1.81 8.83 -0.47
C GLN A 27 0.68 9.67 -1.04
N CYS A 28 -0.07 10.36 -0.17
CA CYS A 28 -1.03 11.36 -0.59
C CYS A 28 -0.30 12.58 -1.16
N THR A 29 -0.69 13.01 -2.35
CA THR A 29 -0.10 14.19 -3.00
C THR A 29 -0.49 15.51 -2.35
N TRP A 30 -1.55 15.53 -1.51
CA TRP A 30 -2.07 16.75 -0.89
C TRP A 30 -1.57 16.97 0.54
N CYS A 31 -1.62 15.94 1.39
CA CYS A 31 -1.22 16.04 2.81
C CYS A 31 0.07 15.28 3.12
N SER A 32 0.73 14.69 2.12
CA SER A 32 1.96 13.90 2.26
C SER A 32 1.87 12.69 3.20
N ASN A 33 0.67 12.33 3.65
CA ASN A 33 0.44 11.16 4.49
C ASN A 33 0.78 9.88 3.73
N ARG A 34 1.36 8.89 4.42
CA ARG A 34 1.87 7.66 3.83
C ARG A 34 1.14 6.45 4.38
N SER A 35 0.84 5.50 3.50
CA SER A 35 0.23 4.22 3.87
C SER A 35 0.89 3.09 3.07
N THR A 36 1.22 2.00 3.73
CA THR A 36 1.83 0.82 3.10
C THR A 36 0.85 -0.33 3.10
N LYS A 37 0.73 -1.03 1.96
CA LYS A 37 -0.09 -2.23 1.80
C LYS A 37 0.77 -3.41 1.41
N CYS A 38 0.48 -4.57 1.99
CA CYS A 38 1.06 -5.83 1.56
C CYS A 38 0.13 -6.49 0.53
N GLU A 39 0.60 -6.69 -0.68
CA GLU A 39 -0.01 -7.50 -1.73
C GLU A 39 0.77 -8.81 -1.86
N GLY A 40 0.13 -9.94 -2.18
CA GLY A 40 0.84 -11.23 -2.30
C GLY A 40 0.69 -12.20 -1.13
N LEU A 41 -0.19 -11.93 -0.15
CA LEU A 41 -0.76 -12.96 0.74
C LEU A 41 -1.98 -13.65 0.10
N SER A 42 -1.99 -13.78 -1.22
CA SER A 42 -3.00 -14.56 -1.91
C SER A 42 -2.61 -16.03 -1.80
N ASN A 43 -3.39 -16.80 -1.05
CA ASN A 43 -3.32 -18.25 -0.89
C ASN A 43 -2.41 -18.81 0.24
N LEU A 44 -2.56 -18.32 1.47
CA LEU A 44 -2.68 -19.30 2.56
C LEU A 44 -4.16 -19.68 2.61
N SER A 45 -4.53 -20.71 1.84
CA SER A 45 -5.78 -21.43 2.05
C SER A 45 -5.81 -21.77 3.53
N THR A 46 -6.74 -21.18 4.29
CA THR A 46 -7.05 -21.63 5.64
C THR A 46 -7.44 -23.11 5.53
N ILE A 47 -6.54 -24.00 5.96
CA ILE A 47 -6.79 -25.42 6.19
C ILE A 47 -7.62 -25.56 7.45
#